data_AF-A0A968QP51-F1
#
_entry.id   AF-A0A968QP51-F1
#
_cell.length_a   1.000
_cell.length_b   1.000
_cell.length_c   1.000
_cell.angle_alpha   90.00
_cell.angle_beta   90.00
_cell.angle_gamma   90.00
#
_symmetry.space_group_name_H-M   'P 1'
#
loop_
_entity.id
_entity.type
_entity.pdbx_description
1 polymer ?
#
loop_
_entity_poly.entity_id
_entity_poly.type
_entity_poly.pdbx_seq_one_letter_code
_entity_poly.pdbx_strand_id
1 'polypeptide(L)'
;MNISLNDAAAALIQLEPDDMPEIIRYAEMLSTLAGDTSYPESCRKHISKASEHISDIIEGRAISPKAAIENAGKYIQEAIFLMESDQTDTKEDSGEMPDDTDPELLAAFITESFELITKAEEGLLSLEHDPESTEAVGVIFRAIHTIKGTSAFFNLKLLTEMAHRAESFLSRIRG
;
A
#
# COMPACT_ATOMS: atom_id res chain seq x y z
N MET A 1 19.93 10.52 15.72
CA MET A 1 19.30 10.82 14.41
C MET A 1 17.87 10.34 14.55
N ASN A 2 16.85 11.18 14.36
CA ASN A 2 15.46 10.75 14.46
C ASN A 2 15.12 10.00 13.17
N ILE A 3 14.85 8.70 13.26
CA ILE A 3 14.57 7.86 12.10
C ILE A 3 13.08 8.00 11.78
N SER A 4 12.71 8.19 10.51
CA SER A 4 11.33 8.30 10.05
C SER A 4 10.85 7.06 9.29
N LEU A 5 9.53 6.93 9.11
CA LEU A 5 8.93 5.93 8.21
C LEU A 5 9.42 6.04 6.77
N ASN A 6 9.67 7.25 6.29
CA ASN A 6 10.20 7.47 4.94
C ASN A 6 11.64 6.97 4.82
N ASP A 7 12.44 7.10 5.88
CA ASP A 7 13.79 6.50 5.92
C ASP A 7 13.69 4.97 5.87
N ALA A 8 12.70 4.38 6.55
CA ALA A 8 12.46 2.94 6.49
C ALA A 8 12.00 2.47 5.10
N ALA A 9 11.17 3.23 4.39
CA ALA A 9 10.82 2.91 3.01
C ALA A 9 12.02 3.02 2.07
N ALA A 10 12.83 4.07 2.21
CA ALA A 10 14.03 4.26 1.39
C ALA A 10 15.06 3.14 1.58
N ALA A 11 15.30 2.74 2.83
CA ALA A 11 16.20 1.64 3.15
C ALA A 11 15.70 0.29 2.60
N LEU A 12 14.39 0.04 2.64
CA LEU A 12 13.79 -1.19 2.12
C LEU A 12 14.05 -1.38 0.62
N ILE A 13 14.00 -0.29 -0.17
CA ILE A 13 14.20 -0.33 -1.62
C ILE A 13 15.61 -0.84 -1.97
N GLN A 14 16.59 -0.55 -1.12
CA GLN A 14 17.99 -0.96 -1.32
C GLN A 14 18.31 -2.31 -0.67
N LEU A 15 17.36 -2.91 0.06
CA LEU A 15 17.63 -4.08 0.88
C LEU A 15 17.76 -5.34 0.02
N GLU A 16 18.96 -5.92 -0.01
CA GLU A 16 19.22 -7.15 -0.74
C GLU A 16 18.86 -8.41 0.07
N PRO A 17 18.17 -9.42 -0.53
CA PRO A 17 17.69 -10.60 0.21
C PRO A 17 18.79 -11.49 0.82
N ASP A 18 20.03 -11.36 0.36
CA ASP A 18 21.20 -12.12 0.80
C ASP A 18 22.17 -11.32 1.68
N ASP A 19 21.95 -10.02 1.88
CA ASP A 19 22.76 -9.17 2.76
C ASP A 19 22.25 -9.20 4.21
N MET A 20 22.69 -10.22 4.95
CA MET A 20 22.32 -10.41 6.36
C MET A 20 22.67 -9.21 7.27
N PRO A 21 23.86 -8.59 7.19
CA PRO A 21 24.16 -7.37 7.91
C PRO A 21 23.15 -6.23 7.68
N GLU A 22 22.73 -6.00 6.44
CA GLU A 22 21.72 -4.98 6.14
C GLU A 22 20.34 -5.35 6.67
N ILE A 23 19.95 -6.62 6.55
CA ILE A 23 18.67 -7.15 7.07
C ILE A 23 18.58 -6.97 8.59
N ILE A 24 19.65 -7.24 9.33
CA ILE A 24 19.70 -7.03 10.79
C ILE A 24 19.55 -5.54 11.12
N ARG A 25 20.28 -4.67 10.42
CA ARG A 25 20.17 -3.21 10.58
C ARG A 25 18.76 -2.71 10.30
N TYR A 26 18.11 -3.27 9.28
CA TYR A 26 16.74 -2.92 8.93
C TYR A 26 15.76 -3.37 10.01
N ALA A 27 15.91 -4.57 10.56
CA ALA A 27 15.09 -5.05 11.69
C ALA A 27 15.22 -4.16 12.94
N GLU A 28 16.43 -3.75 13.31
CA GLU A 28 16.68 -2.84 14.44
C GLU A 28 15.99 -1.48 14.23
N MET A 29 16.05 -0.97 13.01
CA MET A 29 15.38 0.27 12.62
C MET A 29 13.85 0.15 12.77
N LEU A 30 13.26 -0.93 12.26
CA LEU A 30 11.82 -1.18 12.40
C LEU A 30 11.41 -1.35 13.86
N SER A 31 12.19 -2.05 14.67
CA SER A 31 11.92 -2.21 16.11
C SER A 31 11.96 -0.86 16.84
N THR A 32 12.86 0.04 16.44
CA THR A 32 12.95 1.40 17.01
C THR A 32 11.68 2.20 16.68
N LEU A 33 11.28 2.18 15.40
CA LEU A 33 10.07 2.87 14.93
C LEU A 33 8.78 2.30 15.55
N ALA A 34 8.69 0.98 15.71
CA ALA A 34 7.53 0.34 16.32
C ALA A 34 7.36 0.72 17.81
N GLY A 35 8.47 1.02 18.50
CA GLY A 35 8.47 1.50 19.89
C GLY A 35 8.24 3.00 20.05
N ASP A 36 8.30 3.78 18.97
CA ASP A 36 8.17 5.23 19.02
C ASP A 36 6.69 5.62 19.17
N THR A 37 6.33 6.06 20.38
CA THR A 37 4.97 6.45 20.75
C THR A 37 4.47 7.73 20.05
N SER A 38 5.31 8.42 19.28
CA SER A 38 4.88 9.55 18.44
C SER A 38 4.03 9.10 17.26
N TYR A 39 4.16 7.86 16.79
CA TYR A 39 3.28 7.28 15.77
C TYR A 39 1.97 6.78 16.39
N PRO A 40 0.81 6.86 15.69
CA PRO A 40 -0.45 6.25 16.12
C PRO A 40 -0.33 4.74 16.35
N GLU A 41 -1.18 4.18 17.21
CA GLU A 41 -1.16 2.73 17.52
C GLU A 41 -1.37 1.86 16.27
N SER A 42 -2.27 2.28 15.36
CA SER A 42 -2.51 1.61 14.08
C SER A 42 -1.24 1.56 13.23
N CYS A 43 -0.50 2.67 13.14
CA CYS A 43 0.77 2.77 12.44
C CYS A 43 1.83 1.85 13.08
N ARG A 44 2.03 1.93 14.40
CA ARG A 44 2.99 1.07 15.11
C ARG A 44 2.69 -0.42 14.93
N LYS A 45 1.41 -0.82 14.91
CA LYS A 45 1.00 -2.21 14.61
C LYS A 45 1.45 -2.68 13.22
N HIS A 46 1.41 -1.83 12.21
CA HIS A 46 1.90 -2.19 10.87
C HIS A 46 3.43 -2.28 10.86
N ILE A 47 4.13 -1.33 11.50
CA ILE A 47 5.59 -1.38 11.64
C ILE A 47 6.04 -2.66 12.37
N SER A 48 5.34 -3.06 13.44
CA SER A 48 5.59 -4.33 14.14
C SER A 48 5.45 -5.54 13.21
N LYS A 49 4.40 -5.61 12.39
CA LYS A 49 4.25 -6.70 11.41
C LYS A 49 5.34 -6.72 10.35
N ALA A 50 5.79 -5.55 9.89
CA ALA A 50 6.94 -5.46 9.01
C ALA A 50 8.20 -6.01 9.71
N SER A 51 8.43 -5.62 10.96
CA SER A 51 9.54 -6.11 11.78
C SER A 51 9.52 -7.63 11.94
N GLU A 52 8.34 -8.23 12.18
CA GLU A 52 8.16 -9.68 12.30
C GLU A 52 8.62 -10.41 11.03
N HIS A 53 8.25 -9.93 9.84
CA HIS A 53 8.69 -10.54 8.59
C HIS A 53 10.20 -10.48 8.39
N ILE A 54 10.85 -9.39 8.76
CA ILE A 54 12.31 -9.27 8.65
C ILE A 54 12.99 -10.17 9.70
N SER A 55 12.46 -10.24 10.91
CA SER A 55 12.93 -11.17 11.96
C SER A 55 12.83 -12.63 11.53
N ASP A 56 11.77 -13.01 10.81
CA ASP A 56 11.63 -14.38 10.28
C ASP A 56 12.78 -14.76 9.34
N ILE A 57 13.39 -13.80 8.62
CA ILE A 57 14.58 -14.04 7.80
C ILE A 57 15.78 -14.37 8.70
N ILE A 58 16.01 -13.53 9.71
CA ILE A 58 17.13 -13.66 10.66
C ILE A 58 17.07 -14.98 11.43
N GLU A 59 15.86 -15.41 11.79
CA GLU A 59 15.62 -16.63 12.54
C GLU A 59 15.53 -17.89 11.65
N GLY A 60 15.62 -17.74 10.33
CA GLY A 60 15.51 -18.85 9.38
C GLY A 60 14.10 -19.46 9.31
N ARG A 61 13.07 -18.71 9.69
CA ARG A 61 11.64 -19.11 9.63
C ARG A 61 10.94 -18.65 8.35
N ALA A 62 11.52 -17.71 7.62
CA ALA A 62 10.94 -17.17 6.38
C ALA A 62 10.91 -18.23 5.26
N ILE A 63 9.80 -18.28 4.52
CA ILE A 63 9.66 -19.12 3.31
C ILE A 63 10.73 -18.76 2.28
N SER A 64 10.95 -17.47 2.07
CA SER A 64 12.11 -16.93 1.36
C SER A 64 12.40 -15.50 1.85
N PRO A 65 13.67 -15.06 1.85
CA PRO A 65 14.01 -13.70 2.23
C PRO A 65 13.32 -12.64 1.36
N LYS A 66 13.24 -12.89 0.05
CA LYS A 66 12.57 -11.99 -0.91
C LYS A 66 11.09 -11.78 -0.57
N ALA A 67 10.34 -12.86 -0.31
CA ALA A 67 8.92 -12.76 0.02
C ALA A 67 8.69 -12.05 1.36
N ALA A 68 9.57 -12.27 2.34
CA ALA A 68 9.52 -11.58 3.62
C ALA A 68 9.78 -10.07 3.48
N ILE A 69 10.78 -9.67 2.68
CA ILE A 69 11.05 -8.26 2.36
C ILE A 69 9.85 -7.62 1.64
N GLU A 70 9.24 -8.30 0.68
CA GLU A 70 8.05 -7.82 -0.02
C GLU A 70 6.87 -7.59 0.95
N ASN A 71 6.63 -8.54 1.86
CA ASN A 71 5.57 -8.41 2.85
C ASN A 71 5.86 -7.32 3.88
N ALA A 72 7.11 -7.17 4.33
CA ALA A 72 7.52 -6.04 5.14
C ALA A 72 7.22 -4.71 4.43
N GLY A 73 7.50 -4.62 3.12
CA GLY A 73 7.17 -3.46 2.30
C GLY A 73 5.68 -3.11 2.28
N LYS A 74 4.81 -4.11 2.13
CA LYS A 74 3.35 -3.89 2.19
C LYS A 74 2.95 -3.22 3.51
N TYR A 75 3.47 -3.71 4.64
CA TYR A 75 3.16 -3.13 5.95
C TYR A 75 3.75 -1.73 6.16
N ILE A 76 4.94 -1.44 5.67
CA ILE A 76 5.53 -0.09 5.74
C ILE A 76 4.73 0.91 4.91
N GLN A 77 4.27 0.51 3.72
CA GLN A 77 3.40 1.34 2.89
C GLN A 77 2.07 1.63 3.58
N GLU A 78 1.44 0.64 4.21
CA GLU A 78 0.22 0.85 5.01
C GLU A 78 0.46 1.81 6.19
N ALA A 79 1.61 1.70 6.87
CA ALA A 79 1.97 2.61 7.96
C ALA A 79 2.14 4.06 7.46
N ILE A 80 2.79 4.27 6.32
CA ILE A 80 2.93 5.58 5.69
C ILE A 80 1.56 6.14 5.29
N PHE A 81 0.73 5.33 4.65
CA PHE A 81 -0.61 5.73 4.23
C PHE A 81 -1.45 6.23 5.41
N LEU A 82 -1.43 5.51 6.54
CA LEU A 82 -2.13 5.93 7.76
C LEU A 82 -1.65 7.29 8.28
N MET A 83 -0.34 7.56 8.20
CA MET A 83 0.24 8.84 8.62
C MET A 83 -0.13 9.99 7.69
N GLU A 84 -0.36 9.71 6.41
CA GLU A 84 -0.79 10.69 5.42
C GLU A 84 -2.30 10.97 5.50
N SER A 85 -3.11 9.96 5.81
CA SER A 85 -4.56 10.13 6.02
C SER A 85 -4.88 10.92 7.30
N ASP A 86 -4.16 10.65 8.41
CA ASP A 86 -4.43 11.23 9.73
C ASP A 86 -4.04 12.73 9.83
N GLN A 87 -3.10 13.20 9.00
CA GLN A 87 -2.68 14.61 8.98
C GLN A 87 -3.73 15.59 8.43
N THR A 88 -4.90 15.11 8.01
CA THR A 88 -5.90 15.93 7.30
C THR A 88 -7.24 16.09 8.04
N ASP A 89 -7.34 15.59 9.27
CA ASP A 89 -8.57 15.56 10.09
C ASP A 89 -9.00 16.94 10.66
N THR A 90 -8.61 18.05 10.02
CA THR A 90 -9.03 19.42 10.40
C THR A 90 -9.57 20.29 9.27
N LYS A 91 -9.68 19.78 8.05
CA LYS A 91 -10.48 20.45 7.01
C LYS A 91 -11.36 19.42 6.35
N GLU A 92 -12.67 19.67 6.41
CA GLU A 92 -13.65 19.03 5.55
C GLU A 92 -13.03 18.85 4.15
N ASP A 93 -12.94 17.60 3.68
CA ASP A 93 -12.81 17.36 2.25
C ASP A 93 -14.05 17.99 1.62
N SER A 94 -13.93 19.24 1.16
CA SER A 94 -15.04 19.99 0.58
C SER A 94 -15.52 19.36 -0.74
N GLY A 95 -14.85 18.30 -1.21
CA GLY A 95 -15.01 17.76 -2.55
C GLY A 95 -14.55 18.73 -3.62
N GLU A 96 -13.90 19.83 -3.24
CA GLU A 96 -13.37 20.82 -4.16
C GLU A 96 -12.02 20.33 -4.69
N MET A 97 -11.93 20.23 -6.01
CA MET A 97 -10.67 19.92 -6.67
C MET A 97 -9.68 21.08 -6.47
N PRO A 98 -8.37 20.80 -6.39
CA PRO A 98 -7.36 21.84 -6.36
C PRO A 98 -7.54 22.83 -7.52
N ASP A 99 -7.43 24.14 -7.24
CA ASP A 99 -7.62 25.22 -8.21
C ASP A 99 -6.68 25.12 -9.44
N ASP A 100 -5.56 24.40 -9.32
CA ASP A 100 -4.55 24.18 -10.36
C ASP A 100 -4.73 22.87 -11.14
N THR A 101 -5.84 22.16 -10.93
CA THR A 101 -6.14 20.91 -11.66
C THR A 101 -6.41 21.20 -13.14
N ASP A 102 -5.68 20.54 -14.04
CA ASP A 102 -5.93 20.60 -15.49
C ASP A 102 -7.25 19.87 -15.84
N PRO A 103 -8.27 20.58 -16.35
CA PRO A 103 -9.56 19.98 -16.68
C PRO A 103 -9.49 18.89 -17.75
N GLU A 104 -8.53 18.97 -18.69
CA GLU A 104 -8.38 17.97 -19.75
C GLU A 104 -7.81 16.67 -19.18
N LEU A 105 -6.80 16.77 -18.30
CA LEU A 105 -6.23 15.61 -17.62
C LEU A 105 -7.25 14.94 -16.70
N LEU A 106 -8.05 15.75 -15.99
CA LEU A 106 -9.12 15.22 -15.16
C LEU A 106 -10.18 14.49 -15.99
N ALA A 107 -10.61 15.05 -17.13
CA ALA A 107 -11.58 14.40 -18.01
C ALA A 107 -11.05 13.07 -18.56
N ALA A 108 -9.75 13.01 -18.89
CA ALA A 108 -9.08 11.78 -19.29
C ALA A 108 -9.08 10.75 -18.13
N PHE A 109 -8.75 11.16 -16.91
CA PHE A 109 -8.80 10.30 -15.73
C PHE A 109 -10.19 9.74 -15.45
N ILE A 110 -11.23 10.57 -15.53
CA ILE A 110 -12.62 10.13 -15.35
C ILE A 110 -12.97 9.07 -16.40
N THR A 111 -12.63 9.33 -17.67
CA THR A 111 -12.90 8.41 -18.78
C THR A 111 -12.18 7.08 -18.57
N GLU A 112 -10.87 7.10 -18.27
CA GLU A 112 -10.08 5.92 -17.99
C GLU A 112 -10.63 5.15 -16.78
N SER A 113 -11.02 5.85 -15.72
CA SER A 113 -11.58 5.23 -14.51
C SER A 113 -12.86 4.45 -14.81
N PHE A 114 -13.75 4.98 -15.66
CA PHE A 114 -14.95 4.25 -16.08
C PHE A 114 -14.63 3.00 -16.91
N GLU A 115 -13.62 3.06 -17.78
CA GLU A 115 -13.16 1.87 -18.52
C GLU A 115 -12.56 0.81 -17.59
N LEU A 116 -11.79 1.23 -16.58
CA LEU A 116 -11.21 0.34 -15.58
C LEU A 116 -12.29 -0.29 -14.69
N ILE A 117 -13.31 0.48 -14.29
CA ILE A 117 -14.46 -0.04 -13.55
C ILE A 117 -15.21 -1.07 -14.39
N THR A 118 -15.45 -0.81 -15.67
CA THR A 118 -16.10 -1.77 -16.58
C THR A 118 -15.31 -3.09 -16.65
N LYS A 119 -13.97 -3.03 -16.77
CA LYS A 119 -13.12 -4.22 -16.74
C LYS A 119 -13.17 -4.97 -15.39
N ALA A 120 -13.25 -4.22 -14.29
CA ALA A 120 -13.41 -4.82 -12.96
C ALA A 120 -14.76 -5.53 -12.83
N GLU A 121 -15.84 -4.95 -13.35
CA GLU A 121 -17.17 -5.57 -13.41
C GLU A 121 -17.17 -6.87 -14.23
N GLU A 122 -16.54 -6.87 -15.40
CA GLU A 122 -16.36 -8.09 -16.21
C GLU A 122 -15.58 -9.18 -15.45
N GLY A 123 -14.54 -8.78 -14.71
CA GLY A 123 -13.80 -9.67 -13.82
C GLY A 123 -14.67 -10.25 -12.69
N LEU A 124 -15.53 -9.42 -12.09
CA LEU A 124 -16.45 -9.87 -11.04
C LEU A 124 -17.49 -10.86 -11.58
N LEU A 125 -18.07 -10.59 -12.75
CA LEU A 125 -18.97 -11.53 -13.44
C LEU A 125 -18.28 -12.85 -13.77
N SER A 126 -17.01 -12.80 -14.15
CA SER A 126 -16.22 -14.02 -14.37
C SER A 126 -16.04 -14.84 -13.08
N LEU A 127 -15.85 -14.17 -11.94
CA LEU A 127 -15.77 -14.82 -10.62
C LEU A 127 -17.11 -15.40 -10.16
N GLU A 128 -18.26 -14.85 -10.57
CA GLU A 128 -19.56 -15.46 -10.29
C GLU A 128 -19.70 -16.85 -10.95
N HIS A 129 -19.10 -17.03 -12.13
CA HIS A 129 -19.09 -18.29 -12.86
C HIS A 129 -17.96 -19.23 -12.40
N ASP A 130 -16.76 -18.69 -12.19
CA ASP A 130 -15.57 -19.41 -11.73
C ASP A 130 -14.91 -18.70 -10.54
N PRO A 131 -15.32 -19.01 -9.30
CA PRO A 131 -14.83 -18.34 -8.10
C PRO A 131 -13.33 -18.49 -7.84
N GLU A 132 -12.67 -19.48 -8.45
CA GLU A 132 -11.24 -19.78 -8.28
C GLU A 132 -10.37 -19.13 -9.36
N SER A 133 -10.96 -18.30 -10.24
CA SER A 133 -10.25 -17.67 -11.35
C SER A 133 -9.28 -16.58 -10.86
N THR A 134 -8.02 -16.97 -10.71
CA THR A 134 -6.92 -16.04 -10.36
C THR A 134 -6.69 -14.97 -11.43
N GLU A 135 -7.01 -15.26 -12.70
CA GLU A 135 -6.96 -14.29 -13.78
C GLU A 135 -7.99 -13.17 -13.57
N ALA A 136 -9.23 -13.52 -13.23
CA ALA A 136 -10.28 -12.56 -12.94
C ALA A 136 -9.94 -11.67 -11.74
N VAL A 137 -9.45 -12.26 -10.63
CA VAL A 137 -8.93 -11.49 -9.48
C VAL A 137 -7.81 -10.54 -9.93
N GLY A 138 -6.90 -11.01 -10.79
CA GLY A 138 -5.81 -10.21 -11.33
C GLY A 138 -6.28 -9.02 -12.16
N VAL A 139 -7.34 -9.17 -12.96
CA VAL A 139 -7.96 -8.08 -13.73
C VAL A 139 -8.53 -7.01 -12.81
N ILE A 140 -9.34 -7.42 -11.83
CA ILE A 140 -9.96 -6.50 -10.86
C ILE A 140 -8.87 -5.76 -10.07
N PHE A 141 -7.87 -6.51 -9.58
CA PHE A 141 -6.76 -5.93 -8.82
C PHE A 141 -6.02 -4.85 -9.62
N ARG A 142 -5.67 -5.12 -10.88
CA ARG A 142 -4.97 -4.14 -11.73
C ARG A 142 -5.81 -2.90 -11.99
N ALA A 143 -7.11 -3.07 -12.23
CA ALA A 143 -8.02 -1.93 -12.44
C ALA A 143 -8.07 -1.01 -11.21
N ILE A 144 -8.27 -1.58 -10.03
CA ILE A 144 -8.30 -0.83 -8.76
C ILE A 144 -6.93 -0.20 -8.46
N HIS A 145 -5.84 -0.91 -8.68
CA HIS A 145 -4.48 -0.40 -8.47
C HIS A 145 -4.19 0.83 -9.33
N THR A 146 -4.59 0.80 -10.62
CA THR A 146 -4.45 1.96 -11.50
C THR A 146 -5.32 3.13 -11.03
N ILE A 147 -6.58 2.89 -10.66
CA ILE A 147 -7.46 3.95 -10.13
C ILE A 147 -6.85 4.60 -8.90
N LYS A 148 -6.32 3.80 -7.94
CA LYS A 148 -5.64 4.32 -6.74
C LYS A 148 -4.44 5.20 -7.10
N GLY A 149 -3.58 4.73 -8.02
CA GLY A 149 -2.38 5.46 -8.43
C GLY A 149 -2.73 6.80 -9.06
N THR A 150 -3.68 6.82 -10.00
CA THR A 150 -4.07 8.04 -10.68
C THR A 150 -4.89 8.98 -9.78
N SER A 151 -5.72 8.46 -8.86
CA SER A 151 -6.44 9.29 -7.89
C SER A 151 -5.50 10.00 -6.91
N ALA A 152 -4.41 9.34 -6.50
CA ALA A 152 -3.39 9.95 -5.65
C ALA A 152 -2.68 11.11 -6.37
N PHE A 153 -2.44 10.98 -7.69
CA PHE A 153 -1.86 12.06 -8.50
C PHE A 153 -2.73 13.32 -8.53
N PHE A 154 -4.05 13.17 -8.62
CA PHE A 154 -5.01 14.29 -8.52
C PHE A 154 -5.32 14.73 -7.08
N ASN A 155 -4.65 14.15 -6.08
CA ASN A 155 -4.93 14.38 -4.66
C ASN A 155 -6.41 14.14 -4.28
N LEU A 156 -7.07 13.20 -4.97
CA LEU A 156 -8.45 12.79 -4.70
C LEU A 156 -8.46 11.80 -3.54
N LYS A 157 -8.39 12.34 -2.32
CA LYS A 157 -8.17 11.57 -1.09
C LYS A 157 -9.21 10.48 -0.86
N LEU A 158 -10.50 10.84 -0.91
CA LEU A 158 -11.59 9.88 -0.70
C LEU A 158 -11.51 8.71 -1.68
N LEU A 159 -11.27 9.00 -2.96
CA LEU A 159 -11.15 7.98 -3.99
C LEU A 159 -9.91 7.10 -3.78
N THR A 160 -8.79 7.71 -3.40
CA THR A 160 -7.54 7.00 -3.10
C THR A 160 -7.71 6.05 -1.92
N GLU A 161 -8.35 6.49 -0.83
CA GLU A 161 -8.68 5.66 0.32
C GLU A 161 -9.62 4.50 -0.04
N MET A 162 -10.67 4.77 -0.82
CA MET A 162 -11.59 3.72 -1.25
C MET A 162 -10.89 2.67 -2.13
N ALA A 163 -10.10 3.11 -3.10
CA ALA A 163 -9.37 2.22 -3.99
C ALA A 163 -8.32 1.39 -3.23
N HIS A 164 -7.62 2.00 -2.27
CA HIS A 164 -6.68 1.28 -1.41
C HIS A 164 -7.36 0.20 -0.58
N ARG A 165 -8.49 0.50 0.06
CA ARG A 165 -9.25 -0.53 0.82
C ARG A 165 -9.69 -1.70 -0.06
N ALA A 166 -10.15 -1.41 -1.28
CA ALA A 166 -10.52 -2.44 -2.26
C ALA A 166 -9.29 -3.26 -2.68
N GLU A 167 -8.15 -2.63 -2.95
CA GLU A 167 -6.90 -3.31 -3.29
C GLU A 167 -6.40 -4.21 -2.16
N SER A 168 -6.39 -3.72 -0.91
CA SER A 168 -5.95 -4.51 0.26
C SER A 168 -6.87 -5.70 0.52
N PHE A 169 -8.18 -5.57 0.22
CA PHE A 169 -9.10 -6.71 0.24
C PHE A 169 -8.77 -7.73 -0.86
N LEU A 170 -8.59 -7.28 -2.10
CA LEU A 170 -8.27 -8.15 -3.25
C LEU A 170 -6.90 -8.84 -3.11
N SER A 171 -5.93 -8.15 -2.51
CA SER A 171 -4.60 -8.69 -2.21
C SER A 171 -4.69 -9.94 -1.34
N ARG A 172 -5.57 -9.93 -0.33
CA ARG A 172 -5.80 -11.09 0.56
C ARG A 172 -6.46 -12.27 -0.15
N ILE A 173 -7.19 -12.02 -1.22
CA ILE A 173 -7.82 -13.07 -2.04
C ILE A 173 -6.79 -13.69 -2.99
N ARG A 174 -5.92 -12.86 -3.58
CA ARG A 174 -4.93 -13.29 -4.57
C ARG A 174 -3.85 -14.22 -4.01
N GLY A 175 -3.57 -14.12 -2.71
CA GLY A 175 -2.46 -14.82 -2.04
C GLY A 175 -1.24 -13.94 -1.88
#